data_AF-A0AA38HJJ5-F1
#
_entry.id   AF-A0AA38HJJ5-F1
#
_cell.length_a   1.000
_cell.length_b   1.000
_cell.length_c   1.000
_cell.angle_alpha   90.00
_cell.angle_beta   90.00
_cell.angle_gamma   90.00
#
_symmetry.space_group_name_H-M   'P 1'
#
loop_
_entity.id
_entity.type
_entity.pdbx_description
1 polymer ?
#
loop_
_entity_poly.entity_id
_entity_poly.type
_entity_poly.pdbx_seq_one_letter_code
_entity_poly.pdbx_strand_id
1 'polypeptide(L)'
;MGKRLKFAQRGAANTYISRTQALRKLQLSLSDFRRLCILKGIYPRVPSNFKHLKKTSTFYFRKDIKFLSHEPLLRKFREIKAFTSKIRRALGKGDKNTVERLRENKPVYTIDHLVKERYPTFLDALRDLDDALCLVFLFRIMPRSNKIKGNLVSLCDTLSREFMNYVIYTNSLRKTFLSIKGIYYQVEIMGQTITWITPYLFKQKIPEDVDFHVMLNFLEFYATALGFVNCHLFQSLGLKYPPE
;
A
#
# COMPACT_ATOMS: atom_id res chain seq x y z
N MET A 1 -5.15 -39.82 -31.41
CA MET A 1 -5.29 -38.50 -32.06
C MET A 1 -5.90 -37.51 -31.06
N GLY A 2 -5.21 -36.41 -30.72
CA GLY A 2 -5.73 -35.40 -29.78
C GLY A 2 -6.84 -34.55 -30.39
N LYS A 3 -7.91 -34.27 -29.63
CA LYS A 3 -9.04 -33.41 -30.06
C LYS A 3 -8.53 -32.05 -30.56
N ARG A 4 -9.09 -31.56 -31.69
CA ARG A 4 -8.83 -30.20 -32.22
C ARG A 4 -9.10 -29.17 -31.12
N LEU A 5 -8.05 -28.46 -30.73
CA LEU A 5 -8.10 -27.45 -29.67
C LEU A 5 -8.83 -26.20 -30.18
N LYS A 6 -9.68 -25.61 -29.33
CA LYS A 6 -10.41 -24.39 -29.69
C LYS A 6 -9.43 -23.22 -29.85
N PHE A 7 -9.68 -22.37 -30.84
CA PHE A 7 -8.93 -21.13 -31.07
C PHE A 7 -8.89 -20.31 -29.77
N ALA A 8 -7.70 -19.81 -29.39
CA ALA A 8 -7.38 -19.13 -28.12
C ALA A 8 -7.13 -19.98 -26.85
N GLN A 9 -7.06 -21.33 -26.94
CA GLN A 9 -6.70 -22.17 -25.77
C GLN A 9 -5.20 -22.24 -25.44
N ARG A 10 -4.30 -21.81 -26.35
CA ARG A 10 -2.84 -21.83 -26.13
C ARG A 10 -2.22 -20.45 -26.38
N GLY A 11 -1.13 -20.14 -25.67
CA GLY A 11 -0.35 -18.90 -25.82
C GLY A 11 -0.83 -17.75 -24.92
N ALA A 12 -0.58 -16.50 -25.36
CA ALA A 12 -0.83 -15.27 -24.61
C ALA A 12 -2.26 -15.13 -24.05
N ALA A 13 -3.27 -15.71 -24.73
CA ALA A 13 -4.66 -15.71 -24.27
C ALA A 13 -4.89 -16.54 -22.98
N ASN A 14 -4.03 -17.52 -22.68
CA ASN A 14 -4.07 -18.26 -21.42
C ASN A 14 -3.24 -17.56 -20.33
N THR A 15 -2.16 -16.86 -20.71
CA THR A 15 -1.23 -16.22 -19.79
C THR A 15 -1.80 -14.95 -19.16
N TYR A 16 -2.56 -14.17 -19.93
CA TYR A 16 -3.11 -12.88 -19.50
C TYR A 16 -4.62 -12.96 -19.25
N ILE A 17 -5.11 -12.12 -18.36
CA ILE A 17 -6.52 -11.92 -18.05
C ILE A 17 -6.82 -10.43 -18.05
N SER A 18 -7.95 -10.02 -18.63
CA SER A 18 -8.35 -8.61 -18.62
C SER A 18 -8.80 -8.18 -17.23
N ARG A 19 -8.69 -6.89 -16.90
CA ARG A 19 -9.20 -6.32 -15.64
C ARG A 19 -10.66 -6.69 -15.38
N THR A 20 -11.51 -6.62 -16.39
CA THR A 20 -12.95 -6.95 -16.24
C THR A 20 -13.18 -8.42 -15.92
N GLN A 21 -12.41 -9.33 -16.52
CA GLN A 21 -12.46 -10.75 -16.20
C GLN A 21 -11.90 -11.05 -14.81
N ALA A 22 -10.81 -10.38 -14.40
CA ALA A 22 -10.24 -10.51 -13.06
C ALA A 22 -11.22 -10.07 -11.96
N LEU A 23 -11.90 -8.93 -12.16
CA LEU A 23 -12.93 -8.44 -11.24
C LEU A 23 -14.08 -9.43 -11.05
N ARG A 24 -14.60 -9.98 -12.16
CA ARG A 24 -15.68 -10.99 -12.11
C ARG A 24 -15.22 -12.26 -11.39
N LYS A 25 -13.98 -12.70 -11.63
CA LYS A 25 -13.42 -13.91 -11.01
C LYS A 25 -13.21 -13.77 -9.51
N LEU A 26 -12.70 -12.63 -9.06
CA LEU A 26 -12.46 -12.35 -7.63
C LEU A 26 -13.71 -11.88 -6.87
N GLN A 27 -14.77 -11.50 -7.60
CA GLN A 27 -16.01 -10.94 -7.05
C GLN A 27 -15.77 -9.67 -6.21
N LEU A 28 -14.86 -8.81 -6.67
CA LEU A 28 -14.49 -7.56 -6.01
C LEU A 28 -15.00 -6.33 -6.77
N SER A 29 -15.14 -5.23 -6.04
CA SER A 29 -15.32 -3.91 -6.65
C SER A 29 -14.00 -3.42 -7.28
N LEU A 30 -14.07 -2.40 -8.14
CA LEU A 30 -12.87 -1.84 -8.76
C LEU A 30 -11.92 -1.21 -7.72
N SER A 31 -12.46 -0.54 -6.70
CA SER A 31 -11.65 0.07 -5.63
C SER A 31 -10.94 -0.99 -4.80
N ASP A 32 -11.66 -2.04 -4.39
CA ASP A 32 -11.08 -3.11 -3.56
C ASP A 32 -10.04 -3.91 -4.34
N PHE A 33 -10.28 -4.13 -5.64
CA PHE A 33 -9.32 -4.78 -6.51
C PHE A 33 -8.04 -3.96 -6.68
N ARG A 34 -8.15 -2.64 -6.93
CA ARG A 34 -6.98 -1.76 -7.00
C ARG A 34 -6.18 -1.78 -5.70
N ARG A 35 -6.88 -1.68 -4.56
CA ARG A 35 -6.25 -1.77 -3.24
C ARG A 35 -5.51 -3.09 -3.05
N LEU A 36 -6.16 -4.21 -3.36
CA LEU A 36 -5.55 -5.54 -3.24
C LEU A 36 -4.30 -5.66 -4.12
N CYS A 37 -4.36 -5.15 -5.36
CA CYS A 37 -3.22 -5.14 -6.27
C CYS A 37 -2.05 -4.31 -5.73
N ILE A 38 -2.31 -3.15 -5.12
CA ILE A 38 -1.26 -2.31 -4.49
C ILE A 38 -0.63 -3.07 -3.31
N LEU A 39 -1.46 -3.58 -2.41
CA LEU A 39 -1.03 -4.31 -1.22
C LEU A 39 -0.21 -5.57 -1.55
N LYS A 40 -0.52 -6.26 -2.66
CA LYS A 40 0.23 -7.44 -3.14
C LYS A 40 1.33 -7.13 -4.16
N GLY A 41 1.41 -5.92 -4.69
CA GLY A 41 2.44 -5.55 -5.66
C GLY A 41 2.19 -6.17 -7.03
N ILE A 42 0.92 -6.31 -7.42
CA ILE A 42 0.51 -6.85 -8.72
C ILE A 42 0.25 -5.71 -9.67
N TYR A 43 1.11 -5.61 -10.69
CA TYR A 43 1.08 -4.54 -11.67
C TYR A 43 0.40 -4.98 -12.97
N PRO A 44 -0.27 -4.06 -13.68
CA PRO A 44 -0.76 -4.34 -15.02
C PRO A 44 0.42 -4.65 -15.96
N ARG A 45 0.17 -5.51 -16.96
CA ARG A 45 1.17 -5.98 -17.92
C ARG A 45 0.69 -5.74 -19.34
N VAL A 46 1.66 -5.48 -20.22
CA VAL A 46 1.42 -5.31 -21.64
C VAL A 46 1.69 -6.66 -22.35
N PRO A 47 0.68 -7.29 -22.96
CA PRO A 47 0.87 -8.53 -23.69
C PRO A 47 1.62 -8.29 -25.02
N SER A 48 2.62 -9.12 -25.32
CA SER A 48 3.48 -8.96 -26.50
C SER A 48 2.74 -8.99 -27.84
N ASN A 49 1.66 -9.79 -27.95
CA ASN A 49 0.88 -9.94 -29.18
C ASN A 49 -0.47 -9.21 -29.07
N PHE A 50 -0.49 -7.93 -29.42
CA PHE A 50 -1.69 -7.08 -29.41
C PHE A 50 -2.72 -7.41 -30.50
N LYS A 51 -2.35 -8.14 -31.55
CA LYS A 51 -3.18 -8.31 -32.76
C LYS A 51 -4.57 -8.92 -32.49
N HIS A 52 -4.75 -9.62 -31.38
CA HIS A 52 -6.02 -10.26 -31.00
C HIS A 52 -6.66 -9.71 -29.71
N LEU A 53 -6.09 -8.64 -29.13
CA LEU A 53 -6.52 -8.10 -27.85
C LEU A 53 -6.96 -6.64 -28.03
N LYS A 54 -8.07 -6.25 -27.38
CA LYS A 54 -8.55 -4.86 -27.42
C LYS A 54 -7.47 -3.94 -26.83
N LYS A 55 -6.90 -3.05 -27.66
CA LYS A 55 -5.76 -2.16 -27.34
C LYS A 55 -5.93 -1.32 -26.06
N THR A 56 -7.15 -1.01 -25.64
CA THR A 56 -7.45 -0.13 -24.48
C THR A 56 -7.63 -0.88 -23.16
N SER A 57 -7.51 -2.21 -23.15
CA SER A 57 -7.76 -3.00 -21.94
C SER A 57 -6.49 -3.15 -21.10
N THR A 58 -6.64 -3.02 -19.79
CA THR A 58 -5.59 -3.36 -18.81
C THR A 58 -5.58 -4.87 -18.59
N PHE A 59 -4.40 -5.48 -18.68
CA PHE A 59 -4.20 -6.91 -18.52
C PHE A 59 -3.34 -7.21 -17.29
N TYR A 60 -3.56 -8.37 -16.69
CA TYR A 60 -2.79 -8.92 -15.59
C TYR A 60 -2.39 -10.35 -15.92
N PHE A 61 -1.37 -10.89 -15.25
CA PHE A 61 -1.08 -12.31 -15.40
C PHE A 61 -2.14 -13.15 -14.70
N ARG A 62 -2.57 -14.24 -15.36
CA ARG A 62 -3.54 -15.18 -14.79
C ARG A 62 -2.99 -15.87 -13.54
N LYS A 63 -1.67 -16.11 -13.46
CA LYS A 63 -1.01 -16.65 -12.26
C LYS A 63 -1.17 -15.72 -11.05
N ASP A 64 -0.98 -14.42 -11.23
CA ASP A 64 -1.07 -13.43 -10.15
C ASP A 64 -2.52 -13.32 -9.65
N ILE A 65 -3.51 -13.34 -10.56
CA ILE A 65 -4.93 -13.36 -10.17
C ILE A 65 -5.30 -14.67 -9.46
N LYS A 66 -4.70 -15.80 -9.82
CA LYS A 66 -4.89 -17.06 -9.09
C LYS A 66 -4.30 -16.96 -7.68
N PHE A 67 -3.11 -16.38 -7.54
CA PHE A 67 -2.50 -16.11 -6.24
C PHE A 67 -3.41 -15.23 -5.38
N LEU A 68 -3.95 -14.14 -5.93
CA LEU A 68 -4.90 -13.27 -5.23
C LEU A 68 -6.14 -14.00 -4.72
N SER A 69 -6.61 -15.03 -5.42
CA SER A 69 -7.83 -15.74 -5.03
C SER A 69 -7.71 -16.50 -3.70
N HIS A 70 -6.50 -16.79 -3.26
CA HIS A 70 -6.21 -17.45 -1.99
C HIS A 70 -5.90 -16.47 -0.84
N GLU A 71 -5.93 -15.16 -1.11
CA GLU A 71 -5.50 -14.15 -0.14
C GLU A 71 -6.54 -13.97 0.99
N PRO A 72 -6.14 -14.05 2.28
CA PRO A 72 -7.06 -13.87 3.42
C PRO A 72 -7.75 -12.50 3.45
N LEU A 73 -7.10 -11.45 2.93
CA LEU A 73 -7.69 -10.10 2.86
C LEU A 73 -8.99 -10.06 2.04
N LEU A 74 -9.20 -10.98 1.09
CA LEU A 74 -10.46 -11.06 0.36
C LEU A 74 -11.65 -11.30 1.29
N ARG A 75 -11.48 -12.17 2.29
CA ARG A 75 -12.53 -12.44 3.27
C ARG A 75 -12.83 -11.19 4.10
N LYS A 76 -11.78 -10.46 4.52
CA LYS A 76 -11.93 -9.21 5.28
C LYS A 76 -12.61 -8.11 4.47
N PHE A 77 -12.29 -7.96 3.18
CA PHE A 77 -13.01 -7.01 2.32
C PHE A 77 -14.50 -7.35 2.17
N ARG A 78 -14.84 -8.64 2.10
CA ARG A 78 -16.24 -9.08 2.10
C ARG A 78 -16.94 -8.78 3.43
N GLU A 79 -16.27 -9.00 4.56
CA GLU A 79 -16.78 -8.65 5.90
C GLU A 79 -17.05 -7.14 6.02
N ILE A 80 -16.11 -6.29 5.57
CA ILE A 80 -16.26 -4.82 5.57
C ILE A 80 -17.40 -4.38 4.65
N LYS A 81 -17.56 -5.01 3.49
CA LYS A 81 -18.64 -4.70 2.56
C LYS A 81 -20.01 -5.07 3.14
N ALA A 82 -20.11 -6.25 3.76
CA ALA A 82 -21.32 -6.68 4.46
C ALA A 82 -21.65 -5.74 5.62
N PHE A 83 -20.64 -5.35 6.40
CA PHE A 83 -20.73 -4.36 7.47
C PHE A 83 -21.27 -3.01 6.97
N THR A 84 -20.68 -2.48 5.90
CA THR A 84 -21.10 -1.21 5.28
C THR A 84 -22.54 -1.28 4.78
N SER A 85 -22.96 -2.42 4.23
CA SER A 85 -24.35 -2.65 3.81
C SER A 85 -25.31 -2.68 5.00
N LYS A 86 -24.94 -3.33 6.10
CA LYS A 86 -25.73 -3.34 7.36
C LYS A 86 -25.90 -1.93 7.92
N ILE A 87 -24.83 -1.14 7.97
CA ILE A 87 -24.90 0.26 8.41
C ILE A 87 -25.82 1.08 7.51
N ARG A 88 -25.69 0.97 6.18
CA ARG A 88 -26.58 1.71 5.25
C ARG A 88 -28.05 1.35 5.44
N ARG A 89 -28.35 0.06 5.68
CA ARG A 89 -29.71 -0.41 5.95
C ARG A 89 -30.26 0.16 7.27
N ALA A 90 -29.46 0.16 8.33
CA ALA A 90 -29.84 0.72 9.63
C ALA A 90 -30.04 2.25 9.56
N LEU A 91 -29.15 2.96 8.86
CA LEU A 91 -29.30 4.39 8.61
C LEU A 91 -30.57 4.72 7.82
N GLY A 92 -30.88 3.94 6.77
CA GLY A 92 -32.11 4.11 5.99
C GLY A 92 -33.40 3.86 6.77
N LYS A 93 -33.33 3.10 7.88
CA LYS A 93 -34.44 2.89 8.81
C LYS A 93 -34.54 3.95 9.91
N GLY A 94 -33.49 4.76 10.11
CA GLY A 94 -33.43 5.74 11.20
C GLY A 94 -33.01 5.17 12.56
N ASP A 95 -32.61 3.90 12.65
CA ASP A 95 -32.28 3.19 13.90
C ASP A 95 -30.90 3.59 14.46
N LYS A 96 -30.79 4.77 15.09
CA LYS A 96 -29.51 5.34 15.59
C LYS A 96 -28.76 4.39 16.54
N ASN A 97 -29.45 3.76 17.49
CA ASN A 97 -28.84 2.86 18.48
C ASN A 97 -28.15 1.65 17.83
N THR A 98 -28.76 1.11 16.77
CA THR A 98 -28.18 -0.04 16.05
C THR A 98 -26.95 0.39 15.24
N VAL A 99 -26.94 1.61 14.69
CA VAL A 99 -25.79 2.15 13.97
C VAL A 99 -24.60 2.33 14.89
N GLU A 100 -24.80 2.81 16.12
CA GLU A 100 -23.73 2.98 17.11
C GLU A 100 -23.12 1.64 17.51
N ARG A 101 -23.96 0.66 17.88
CA ARG A 101 -23.50 -0.72 18.18
C ARG A 101 -22.74 -1.36 17.02
N LEU A 102 -23.17 -1.09 15.78
CA LEU A 102 -22.44 -1.55 14.60
C LEU A 102 -21.11 -0.82 14.46
N ARG A 103 -21.05 0.51 14.67
CA ARG A 103 -19.80 1.27 14.57
C ARG A 103 -18.72 0.78 15.55
N GLU A 104 -19.11 0.37 16.75
CA GLU A 104 -18.21 -0.24 17.74
C GLU A 104 -17.61 -1.55 17.21
N ASN A 105 -18.44 -2.38 16.57
CA ASN A 105 -18.05 -3.68 16.01
C ASN A 105 -17.46 -3.58 14.59
N LYS A 106 -16.76 -2.48 14.27
CA LYS A 106 -16.17 -2.29 12.95
C LYS A 106 -15.08 -3.33 12.70
N PRO A 107 -15.15 -4.13 11.62
CA PRO A 107 -14.09 -5.08 11.29
C PRO A 107 -12.81 -4.32 10.90
N VAL A 108 -11.72 -4.66 11.59
CA VAL A 108 -10.36 -4.21 11.28
C VAL A 108 -9.59 -5.39 10.67
N TYR A 109 -8.71 -5.09 9.72
CA TYR A 109 -7.75 -6.05 9.18
C TYR A 109 -6.35 -5.50 9.37
N THR A 110 -5.39 -6.39 9.49
CA THR A 110 -3.97 -6.08 9.51
C THR A 110 -3.35 -6.49 8.18
N ILE A 111 -2.18 -5.94 7.87
CA ILE A 111 -1.42 -6.23 6.64
C ILE A 111 -0.02 -6.74 6.96
N ASP A 112 0.22 -7.15 8.20
CA ASP A 112 1.53 -7.56 8.71
C ASP A 112 2.07 -8.78 7.96
N HIS A 113 1.19 -9.74 7.63
CA HIS A 113 1.56 -10.92 6.85
C HIS A 113 2.00 -10.54 5.44
N LEU A 114 1.45 -9.47 4.85
CA LEU A 114 1.87 -9.00 3.53
C LEU A 114 3.29 -8.45 3.53
N VAL A 115 3.65 -7.71 4.57
CA VAL A 115 4.99 -7.14 4.70
C VAL A 115 6.00 -8.27 4.82
N LYS A 116 5.73 -9.28 5.66
CA LYS A 116 6.60 -10.45 5.85
C LYS A 116 6.72 -11.31 4.59
N GLU A 117 5.63 -11.48 3.83
CA GLU A 117 5.66 -12.21 2.56
C GLU A 117 6.44 -11.44 1.47
N ARG A 118 6.34 -10.11 1.44
CA ARG A 118 7.06 -9.28 0.44
C ARG A 118 8.54 -9.13 0.78
N TYR A 119 8.87 -9.03 2.06
CA TYR A 119 10.23 -8.85 2.57
C TYR A 119 10.59 -10.01 3.50
N PRO A 120 11.04 -11.16 2.95
CA PRO A 120 11.43 -12.30 3.76
C PRO A 120 12.62 -11.99 4.67
N THR A 121 13.51 -11.09 4.23
CA THR A 121 14.67 -10.65 5.01
C THR A 121 14.59 -9.16 5.34
N PHE A 122 15.23 -8.77 6.44
CA PHE A 122 15.34 -7.36 6.82
C PHE A 122 16.06 -6.52 5.77
N LEU A 123 17.07 -7.09 5.11
CA LEU A 123 17.82 -6.41 4.05
C LEU A 123 16.93 -6.09 2.83
N ASP A 124 16.00 -6.98 2.50
CA ASP A 124 15.04 -6.73 1.41
C ASP A 124 14.10 -5.57 1.75
N ALA A 125 13.68 -5.45 3.02
CA ALA A 125 12.89 -4.31 3.49
C ALA A 125 13.68 -3.00 3.44
N LEU A 126 14.97 -3.02 3.78
CA LEU A 126 15.83 -1.83 3.70
C LEU A 126 16.04 -1.33 2.26
N ARG A 127 16.14 -2.24 1.27
CA ARG A 127 16.34 -1.88 -0.14
C ARG A 127 15.15 -1.11 -0.74
N ASP A 128 13.94 -1.43 -0.30
CA ASP A 128 12.70 -0.78 -0.77
C ASP A 128 12.27 0.40 0.13
N LEU A 129 13.09 0.79 1.12
CA LEU A 129 12.72 1.78 2.12
C LEU A 129 12.64 3.21 1.56
N ASP A 130 13.37 3.52 0.49
CA ASP A 130 13.44 4.84 -0.14
C ASP A 130 12.05 5.41 -0.48
N ASP A 131 11.22 4.62 -1.17
CA ASP A 131 9.86 5.02 -1.57
C ASP A 131 8.93 5.19 -0.36
N ALA A 132 9.07 4.32 0.64
CA ALA A 132 8.30 4.37 1.87
C ALA A 132 8.59 5.66 2.64
N LEU A 133 9.87 6.00 2.79
CA LEU A 133 10.29 7.24 3.46
C LEU A 133 9.79 8.46 2.71
N CYS A 134 9.99 8.53 1.38
CA CYS A 134 9.51 9.66 0.59
C CYS A 134 8.00 9.92 0.80
N LEU A 135 7.18 8.87 0.80
CA LEU A 135 5.74 9.01 0.98
C LEU A 135 5.38 9.42 2.42
N VAL A 136 6.02 8.82 3.43
CA VAL A 136 5.77 9.15 4.85
C VAL A 136 6.15 10.60 5.15
N PHE A 137 7.32 11.06 4.69
CA PHE A 137 7.76 12.45 4.87
C PHE A 137 6.88 13.45 4.11
N LEU A 138 6.34 13.08 2.94
CA LEU A 138 5.36 13.90 2.24
C LEU A 138 4.07 14.06 3.06
N PHE A 139 3.47 12.96 3.48
CA PHE A 139 2.18 12.98 4.19
C PHE A 139 2.23 13.62 5.58
N ARG A 140 3.41 13.66 6.22
CA ARG A 140 3.65 14.40 7.46
C ARG A 140 3.34 15.90 7.33
N ILE A 141 3.63 16.51 6.17
CA ILE A 141 3.48 17.96 5.94
C ILE A 141 2.10 18.30 5.38
N MET A 142 1.34 17.29 4.92
CA MET A 142 0.06 17.51 4.26
C MET A 142 -1.01 18.07 5.23
N PRO A 143 -1.80 19.08 4.79
CA PRO A 143 -2.85 19.61 5.62
C PRO A 143 -3.99 18.59 5.78
N ARG A 144 -4.62 18.61 6.96
CA ARG A 144 -5.78 17.78 7.26
C ARG A 144 -6.93 18.17 6.33
N SER A 145 -7.57 17.18 5.72
CA SER A 145 -8.68 17.39 4.78
C SER A 145 -9.69 16.25 4.88
N ASN A 146 -10.84 16.36 4.21
CA ASN A 146 -11.82 15.26 4.16
C ASN A 146 -11.22 13.97 3.57
N LYS A 147 -10.20 14.08 2.71
CA LYS A 147 -9.49 12.94 2.10
C LYS A 147 -8.41 12.40 3.04
N ILE A 148 -7.69 13.27 3.77
CA ILE A 148 -6.53 12.92 4.60
C ILE A 148 -6.89 13.05 6.09
N LYS A 149 -6.99 11.91 6.77
CA LYS A 149 -7.34 11.85 8.20
C LYS A 149 -6.18 12.33 9.08
N GLY A 150 -6.51 13.09 10.14
CA GLY A 150 -5.52 13.60 11.09
C GLY A 150 -4.68 12.51 11.76
N ASN A 151 -5.28 11.37 12.11
CA ASN A 151 -4.57 10.25 12.75
C ASN A 151 -3.46 9.69 11.85
N LEU A 152 -3.66 9.70 10.53
CA LEU A 152 -2.67 9.20 9.58
C LEU A 152 -1.47 10.14 9.49
N VAL A 153 -1.72 11.46 9.46
CA VAL A 153 -0.66 12.47 9.49
C VAL A 153 0.16 12.36 10.77
N SER A 154 -0.50 12.16 11.92
CA SER A 154 0.18 11.94 13.19
C SER A 154 1.03 10.68 13.18
N LEU A 155 0.53 9.57 12.62
CA LEU A 155 1.28 8.32 12.48
C LEU A 155 2.53 8.54 11.61
N CYS A 156 2.40 9.22 10.48
CA CYS A 156 3.54 9.53 9.62
C CYS A 156 4.58 10.44 10.31
N ASP A 157 4.13 11.42 11.09
CA ASP A 157 5.01 12.27 11.89
C ASP A 157 5.79 11.42 12.91
N THR A 158 5.12 10.57 13.69
CA THR A 158 5.76 9.65 14.64
C THR A 158 6.78 8.73 13.98
N LEU A 159 6.39 7.98 12.94
CA LEU A 159 7.28 7.06 12.23
C LEU A 159 8.50 7.76 11.62
N SER A 160 8.31 8.97 11.08
CA SER A 160 9.41 9.76 10.52
C SER A 160 10.40 10.23 11.60
N ARG A 161 9.90 10.61 12.79
CA ARG A 161 10.75 11.02 13.91
C ARG A 161 11.53 9.84 14.47
N GLU A 162 10.88 8.69 14.63
CA GLU A 162 11.54 7.45 15.06
C GLU A 162 12.71 7.09 14.14
N PHE A 163 12.48 7.13 12.82
CA PHE A 163 13.53 6.83 11.85
C PHE A 163 14.67 7.87 11.91
N MET A 164 14.35 9.16 11.97
CA MET A 164 15.37 10.22 12.12
C MET A 164 16.16 10.08 13.42
N ASN A 165 15.50 9.72 14.52
CA ASN A 165 16.16 9.50 15.82
C ASN A 165 17.17 8.37 15.73
N TYR A 166 16.82 7.26 15.07
CA TYR A 166 17.77 6.18 14.79
C TYR A 166 18.97 6.67 13.98
N VAL A 167 18.74 7.46 12.93
CA VAL A 167 19.81 8.00 12.08
C VAL A 167 20.75 8.92 12.86
N ILE A 168 20.20 9.77 13.72
CA ILE A 168 20.96 10.67 14.59
C ILE A 168 21.78 9.87 15.61
N TYR A 169 21.15 8.92 16.30
CA TYR A 169 21.82 8.11 17.32
C TYR A 169 22.99 7.30 16.75
N THR A 170 22.83 6.78 15.53
CA THR A 170 23.85 5.95 14.86
C THR A 170 24.88 6.74 14.06
N ASN A 171 24.71 8.06 13.91
CA ASN A 171 25.52 8.89 13.01
C ASN A 171 25.66 8.28 11.59
N SER A 172 24.55 7.76 11.06
CA SER A 172 24.53 7.03 9.77
C SER A 172 24.33 7.94 8.54
N LEU A 173 24.15 9.24 8.73
CA LEU A 173 24.06 10.20 7.63
C LEU A 173 25.40 10.30 6.88
N ARG A 174 25.33 10.28 5.53
CA ARG A 174 26.51 10.31 4.66
C ARG A 174 26.53 11.54 3.76
N LYS A 175 25.41 11.83 3.10
CA LYS A 175 25.30 12.95 2.17
C LYS A 175 23.96 13.66 2.34
N THR A 176 24.00 14.96 2.12
CA THR A 176 22.81 15.82 2.12
C THR A 176 22.88 16.75 0.91
N PHE A 177 21.76 16.92 0.23
CA PHE A 177 21.67 17.81 -0.92
C PHE A 177 20.38 18.63 -0.86
N LEU A 178 20.52 19.96 -0.82
CA LEU A 178 19.38 20.88 -0.83
C LEU A 178 19.01 21.18 -2.28
N SER A 179 17.76 20.92 -2.62
CA SER A 179 17.20 21.26 -3.93
C SER A 179 16.03 22.22 -3.79
N ILE A 180 15.48 22.66 -4.93
CA ILE A 180 14.22 23.43 -4.96
C ILE A 180 13.04 22.57 -4.46
N LYS A 181 13.07 21.25 -4.67
CA LYS A 181 11.98 20.33 -4.31
C LYS A 181 11.92 20.01 -2.81
N GLY A 182 13.05 20.15 -2.13
CA GLY A 182 13.24 19.70 -0.75
C GLY A 182 14.69 19.28 -0.50
N ILE A 183 14.91 18.64 0.64
CA ILE A 183 16.22 18.20 1.11
C ILE A 183 16.33 16.70 0.86
N TYR A 184 17.33 16.30 0.11
CA TYR A 184 17.70 14.90 -0.07
C TYR A 184 18.67 14.49 1.02
N TYR A 185 18.37 13.39 1.69
CA TYR A 185 19.24 12.75 2.67
C TYR A 185 19.66 11.38 2.16
N GLN A 186 20.93 11.05 2.36
CA GLN A 186 21.47 9.72 2.11
C GLN A 186 22.10 9.18 3.38
N VAL A 187 21.62 8.02 3.83
CA VAL A 187 22.16 7.29 4.97
C VAL A 187 22.71 5.95 4.54
N GLU A 188 23.61 5.40 5.35
CA GLU A 188 24.14 4.05 5.17
C GLU A 188 23.78 3.21 6.40
N ILE A 189 22.93 2.21 6.20
CA ILE A 189 22.43 1.32 7.25
C ILE A 189 22.71 -0.11 6.82
N MET A 190 23.50 -0.86 7.61
CA MET A 190 23.86 -2.26 7.33
C MET A 190 24.41 -2.47 5.90
N GLY A 191 25.22 -1.53 5.41
CA GLY A 191 25.81 -1.57 4.06
C GLY A 191 24.83 -1.27 2.92
N GLN A 192 23.58 -0.88 3.21
CA GLN A 192 22.64 -0.36 2.21
C GLN A 192 22.59 1.16 2.27
N THR A 193 22.72 1.79 1.11
CA THR A 193 22.54 3.23 0.96
C THR A 193 21.08 3.54 0.70
N ILE A 194 20.45 4.28 1.60
CA ILE A 194 19.03 4.66 1.52
C ILE A 194 18.97 6.16 1.26
N THR A 195 18.22 6.56 0.24
CA THR A 195 18.10 7.96 -0.18
C THR A 195 16.64 8.36 -0.27
N TRP A 196 16.26 9.42 0.45
CA TRP A 196 14.90 9.95 0.40
C TRP A 196 14.89 11.47 0.35
N ILE A 197 13.76 12.01 -0.08
CA ILE A 197 13.51 13.45 -0.08
C ILE A 197 12.56 13.84 1.04
N THR A 198 12.92 14.90 1.77
CA THR A 198 12.04 15.57 2.73
C THR A 198 11.61 16.92 2.14
N PRO A 199 10.30 17.17 1.99
CA PRO A 199 9.84 18.46 1.50
C PRO A 199 10.13 19.57 2.52
N TYR A 200 10.29 20.81 2.06
CA TYR A 200 10.32 21.96 2.96
C TYR A 200 8.98 22.11 3.69
N LEU A 201 9.05 22.64 4.92
CA LEU A 201 7.89 22.89 5.78
C LEU A 201 7.10 24.12 5.33
N PHE A 202 6.56 24.06 4.11
CA PHE A 202 5.67 25.08 3.56
C PHE A 202 4.23 24.58 3.54
N LYS A 203 3.27 25.52 3.57
CA LYS A 203 1.86 25.19 3.38
C LYS A 203 1.66 24.67 1.96
N GLN A 204 1.38 23.38 1.84
CA GLN A 204 1.10 22.77 0.54
C GLN A 204 -0.37 22.98 0.15
N LYS A 205 -0.60 23.30 -1.12
CA LYS A 205 -1.94 23.24 -1.72
C LYS A 205 -2.19 21.81 -2.18
N ILE A 206 -3.32 21.24 -1.79
CA ILE A 206 -3.71 19.89 -2.21
C ILE A 206 -4.18 19.96 -3.67
N PRO A 207 -3.50 19.32 -4.62
CA PRO A 207 -3.94 19.27 -6.02
C PRO A 207 -5.21 18.42 -6.17
N GLU A 208 -6.14 18.81 -7.04
CA GLU A 208 -7.41 18.11 -7.23
C GLU A 208 -7.31 16.91 -8.18
N ASP A 209 -6.35 16.95 -9.10
CA ASP A 209 -6.07 15.94 -10.14
C ASP A 209 -5.41 14.66 -9.61
N VAL A 210 -4.92 14.69 -8.36
CA VAL A 210 -4.25 13.55 -7.74
C VAL A 210 -5.23 12.60 -7.06
N ASP A 211 -5.14 11.31 -7.41
CA ASP A 211 -5.91 10.24 -6.77
C ASP A 211 -5.29 9.84 -5.41
N PHE A 212 -5.68 10.57 -4.36
CA PHE A 212 -5.29 10.27 -2.99
C PHE A 212 -5.72 8.89 -2.51
N HIS A 213 -6.76 8.29 -3.09
CA HIS A 213 -7.19 6.95 -2.66
C HIS A 213 -6.10 5.91 -2.97
N VAL A 214 -5.43 6.05 -4.12
CA VAL A 214 -4.28 5.21 -4.47
C VAL A 214 -3.11 5.47 -3.53
N MET A 215 -2.76 6.74 -3.31
CA MET A 215 -1.63 7.10 -2.41
C MET A 215 -1.85 6.61 -0.98
N LEU A 216 -3.07 6.71 -0.45
CA LEU A 216 -3.42 6.22 0.88
C LEU A 216 -3.27 4.69 1.01
N ASN A 217 -3.56 3.93 -0.03
CA ASN A 217 -3.34 2.48 -0.03
C ASN A 217 -1.85 2.14 -0.01
N PHE A 218 -1.00 2.90 -0.72
CA PHE A 218 0.45 2.75 -0.63
C PHE A 218 0.97 3.14 0.76
N LEU A 219 0.48 4.26 1.30
CA LEU A 219 0.89 4.75 2.60
C LEU A 219 0.54 3.79 3.72
N GLU A 220 -0.62 3.12 3.66
CA GLU A 220 -0.99 2.08 4.64
C GLU A 220 0.06 0.96 4.69
N PHE A 221 0.49 0.46 3.52
CA PHE A 221 1.52 -0.55 3.40
C PHE A 221 2.89 -0.04 3.88
N TYR A 222 3.31 1.12 3.40
CA TYR A 222 4.61 1.70 3.75
C TYR A 222 4.73 2.11 5.21
N ALA A 223 3.66 2.62 5.83
CA ALA A 223 3.65 2.92 7.27
C ALA A 223 3.83 1.64 8.11
N THR A 224 3.17 0.55 7.70
CA THR A 224 3.32 -0.75 8.38
C THR A 224 4.73 -1.32 8.19
N ALA A 225 5.26 -1.27 6.97
CA ALA A 225 6.63 -1.71 6.68
C ALA A 225 7.67 -0.89 7.45
N LEU A 226 7.55 0.44 7.46
CA LEU A 226 8.44 1.33 8.20
C LEU A 226 8.35 1.08 9.72
N GLY A 227 7.17 0.78 10.26
CA GLY A 227 7.00 0.39 11.67
C GLY A 227 7.77 -0.89 12.01
N PHE A 228 7.73 -1.92 11.16
CA PHE A 228 8.55 -3.13 11.33
C PHE A 228 10.04 -2.82 11.24
N VAL A 229 10.44 -1.95 10.30
CA VAL A 229 11.84 -1.56 10.12
C VAL A 229 12.35 -0.80 11.34
N ASN A 230 11.63 0.22 11.81
CA ASN A 230 11.98 0.98 13.01
C ASN A 230 12.09 0.05 14.23
N CYS A 231 11.11 -0.84 14.44
CA CYS A 231 11.15 -1.79 15.54
C CYS A 231 12.43 -2.64 15.52
N HIS A 232 12.80 -3.19 14.37
CA HIS A 232 14.02 -4.00 14.22
C HIS A 232 15.31 -3.16 14.41
N LEU A 233 15.34 -1.93 13.88
CA LEU A 233 16.47 -1.01 14.04
C LEU A 233 16.70 -0.63 15.50
N PHE A 234 15.64 -0.31 16.25
CA PHE A 234 15.74 0.00 17.67
C PHE A 234 16.14 -1.23 18.50
N GLN A 235 15.58 -2.40 18.19
CA GLN A 235 15.97 -3.66 18.82
C GLN A 235 17.44 -3.99 18.57
N SER A 236 17.98 -3.73 17.38
CA SER A 236 19.40 -3.95 17.09
C SER A 236 20.35 -3.06 17.91
N LEU A 237 19.85 -1.93 18.42
CA LEU A 237 20.58 -1.04 19.32
C LEU A 237 20.36 -1.38 20.81
N GLY A 238 19.51 -2.36 21.12
CA GLY A 238 19.10 -2.67 22.49
C GLY A 238 18.16 -1.64 23.10
N LEU A 239 17.53 -0.78 22.28
CA LEU A 239 16.60 0.26 22.75
C LEU A 239 15.16 -0.27 22.77
N LYS A 240 14.36 0.25 23.71
CA LYS A 240 12.92 -0.03 23.78
C LYS A 240 12.18 0.66 22.63
N TYR A 241 11.24 -0.05 22.01
CA TYR A 241 10.35 0.47 20.96
C TYR A 241 8.88 0.31 21.37
N PRO A 242 8.01 1.31 21.17
CA PRO A 242 8.30 2.66 20.68
C PRO A 242 9.12 3.49 21.70
N PRO A 243 9.91 4.48 21.23
CA PRO A 243 10.63 5.39 22.13
C PRO A 243 9.65 6.27 22.92
N GLU A 244 9.99 6.56 24.17
CA GLU A 244 9.22 7.42 25.08
C GLU A 244 9.44 8.92 24.80
#